data_AF-A0A835QEJ8-F1
#
_entry.id   AF-A0A835QEJ8-F1
#
_cell.length_a   1.000
_cell.length_b   1.000
_cell.length_c   1.000
_cell.angle_alpha   90.00
_cell.angle_beta   90.00
_cell.angle_gamma   90.00
#
_symmetry.space_group_name_H-M   'P 1'
#
loop_
_entity.id
_entity.type
_entity.pdbx_description
1 polymer ?
#
loop_
_entity_poly.entity_id
_entity_poly.type
_entity_poly.pdbx_seq_one_letter_code
_entity_poly.pdbx_strand_id
1 'polypeptide(L)'
;MASLLFLAQNDNKFGIRYGPANLGLTLEGDPIGIIEVPGFYQPPNGTNVTLITHVMMKRLDISRFVLGKTGCVGEHPCDGKPLEVRIVGMVRAGIHVNNFSFPRLKICIDCKIKLDYFTEIFRKGMLSTKGYKVNILKD
;
A
#
# COMPACT_ATOMS: atom_id res chain seq x y z
N MET A 1 4.61 7.75 12.86
CA MET A 1 5.49 6.97 11.97
C MET A 1 5.01 5.54 11.99
N ALA A 2 4.87 4.90 10.83
CA ALA A 2 4.51 3.48 10.74
C ALA A 2 5.67 2.72 10.09
N SER A 3 5.81 1.44 10.41
CA SER A 3 6.83 0.57 9.84
C SER A 3 6.17 -0.58 9.08
N LEU A 4 6.70 -0.92 7.91
CA LEU A 4 6.28 -2.07 7.11
C LEU A 4 7.42 -3.08 7.03
N LEU A 5 7.07 -4.35 7.17
CA LEU A 5 7.98 -5.46 7.01
C LEU A 5 7.86 -6.01 5.58
N PHE A 6 8.93 -5.94 4.81
CA PHE A 6 9.00 -6.57 3.49
C PHE A 6 9.80 -7.86 3.57
N LEU A 7 9.23 -8.92 2.98
CA LEU A 7 9.94 -10.17 2.74
C LEU A 7 10.42 -10.17 1.29
N ALA A 8 11.72 -10.13 1.09
CA ALA A 8 12.32 -10.11 -0.23
C ALA A 8 12.91 -11.49 -0.55
N GLN A 9 12.49 -12.05 -1.70
CA GLN A 9 12.97 -13.33 -2.22
C GLN A 9 13.81 -13.11 -3.49
N ASN A 10 14.82 -13.95 -3.69
CA ASN A 10 15.70 -13.91 -4.84
C ASN A 10 15.96 -15.34 -5.36
N ASP A 11 15.20 -15.74 -6.35
CA ASP A 11 15.32 -17.07 -6.98
C ASP A 11 16.44 -17.13 -8.03
N ASN A 12 17.24 -16.07 -8.16
CA ASN A 12 18.36 -16.03 -9.08
C ASN A 12 19.60 -16.71 -8.48
N LYS A 13 20.46 -17.22 -9.37
CA LYS A 13 21.78 -17.78 -9.01
C LYS A 13 22.82 -16.72 -8.62
N PHE A 14 22.48 -15.44 -8.71
CA PHE A 14 23.35 -14.31 -8.39
C PHE A 14 22.74 -13.47 -7.29
N GLY A 15 23.61 -12.83 -6.50
CA GLY A 15 23.17 -11.88 -5.50
C GLY A 15 22.67 -10.60 -6.16
N ILE A 16 21.75 -9.89 -5.51
CA ILE A 16 21.25 -8.61 -6.00
C ILE A 16 21.40 -7.59 -4.87
N ARG A 17 22.10 -6.48 -5.15
CA ARG A 17 22.22 -5.36 -4.23
C ARG A 17 21.29 -4.25 -4.67
N TYR A 18 20.37 -3.88 -3.79
CA TYR A 18 19.47 -2.75 -3.97
C TYR A 18 20.01 -1.55 -3.22
N GLY A 19 20.00 -0.39 -3.87
CA GLY A 19 20.26 0.89 -3.23
C GLY A 19 19.04 1.35 -2.42
N PRO A 20 19.24 2.28 -1.47
CA PRO A 20 18.12 2.93 -0.79
C PRO A 20 17.23 3.67 -1.79
N ALA A 21 15.93 3.73 -1.50
CA ALA A 21 14.94 4.34 -2.38
C ALA A 21 13.79 4.96 -1.59
N ASN A 22 13.25 6.04 -2.14
CA ASN A 22 12.03 6.68 -1.64
C ASN A 22 10.91 6.42 -2.64
N LEU A 23 9.86 5.75 -2.21
CA LEU A 23 8.70 5.45 -3.04
C LEU A 23 7.55 6.39 -2.65
N GLY A 24 7.00 7.12 -3.61
CA GLY A 24 5.83 7.96 -3.42
C GLY A 24 4.58 7.10 -3.21
N LEU A 25 3.78 7.48 -2.23
CA LEU A 25 2.48 6.88 -1.94
C LEU A 25 1.38 7.87 -2.32
N THR A 26 0.47 7.41 -3.18
CA THR A 26 -0.67 8.20 -3.65
C THR A 26 -1.99 7.48 -3.37
N LEU A 27 -3.04 8.25 -3.16
CA LEU A 27 -4.41 7.77 -2.98
C LEU A 27 -5.31 8.49 -3.97
N GLU A 28 -5.92 7.78 -4.91
CA GLU A 28 -6.72 8.36 -6.01
C GLU A 28 -5.96 9.49 -6.75
N GLY A 29 -4.64 9.34 -6.89
CA GLY A 29 -3.76 10.33 -7.52
C GLY A 29 -3.22 11.41 -6.57
N ASP A 30 -3.79 11.59 -5.37
CA ASP A 30 -3.28 12.56 -4.40
C ASP A 30 -2.05 12.03 -3.66
N PRO A 31 -0.94 12.78 -3.54
CA PRO A 31 0.23 12.35 -2.79
C PRO A 31 -0.04 12.37 -1.28
N ILE A 32 -0.03 11.20 -0.66
CA ILE A 32 -0.34 11.02 0.77
C ILE A 32 0.89 10.69 1.62
N GLY A 33 2.00 10.29 1.01
CA GLY A 33 3.20 9.96 1.78
C GLY A 33 4.37 9.45 0.96
N ILE A 34 5.38 8.99 1.68
CA ILE A 34 6.62 8.41 1.15
C ILE A 34 6.92 7.14 1.96
N ILE A 35 7.40 6.11 1.27
CA ILE A 35 7.96 4.89 1.84
C ILE A 35 9.48 4.95 1.67
N GLU A 36 10.19 4.94 2.78
CA GLU A 36 11.65 4.90 2.84
C GLU A 36 12.11 3.43 2.88
N VAL A 37 12.69 2.99 1.77
CA VAL A 37 13.22 1.63 1.62
C VAL A 37 14.73 1.69 1.81
N PRO A 38 15.30 0.98 2.80
CA PRO A 38 16.74 0.96 3.00
C PRO A 38 17.41 0.17 1.87
N GLY A 39 18.70 0.44 1.63
CA GLY A 39 19.50 -0.41 0.75
C GLY A 39 19.70 -1.79 1.38
N PHE A 40 19.66 -2.84 0.58
CA PHE A 40 19.80 -4.21 1.07
C PHE A 40 20.44 -5.13 0.04
N TYR A 41 20.92 -6.27 0.52
CA TYR A 41 21.50 -7.30 -0.31
C TYR A 41 20.67 -8.58 -0.21
N GLN A 42 20.30 -9.13 -1.35
CA GLN A 42 19.72 -10.46 -1.45
C GLN A 42 20.78 -11.45 -1.91
N PRO A 43 21.09 -12.50 -1.13
CA PRO A 43 21.99 -13.54 -1.58
C PRO A 43 21.36 -14.37 -2.72
N PRO A 44 22.17 -15.10 -3.50
CA PRO A 44 21.68 -16.11 -4.43
C PRO A 44 20.73 -17.12 -3.75
N ASN A 45 19.62 -17.47 -4.40
CA ASN A 45 18.60 -18.37 -3.87
C ASN A 45 18.10 -17.99 -2.45
N GLY A 46 18.14 -16.70 -2.11
CA GLY A 46 17.78 -16.19 -0.78
C GLY A 46 16.27 -16.06 -0.62
N THR A 47 15.69 -16.77 0.34
CA THR A 47 14.22 -16.84 0.50
C THR A 47 13.64 -15.97 1.62
N ASN A 48 14.47 -15.39 2.49
CA ASN A 48 14.00 -14.73 3.72
C ASN A 48 14.80 -13.46 4.11
N VAL A 49 14.99 -12.52 3.18
CA VAL A 49 15.56 -11.21 3.55
C VAL A 49 14.44 -10.32 4.05
N THR A 50 14.41 -10.12 5.36
CA THR A 50 13.43 -9.28 6.04
C THR A 50 13.93 -7.84 6.11
N LEU A 51 13.10 -6.90 5.67
CA LEU A 51 13.41 -5.48 5.63
C LEU A 51 12.38 -4.69 6.41
N ILE A 52 12.86 -3.88 7.35
CA ILE A 52 12.04 -2.87 8.00
C ILE A 52 12.12 -1.62 7.16
N THR A 53 10.98 -1.15 6.71
CA THR A 53 10.83 0.09 5.94
C THR A 53 9.95 1.05 6.71
N HIS A 54 10.15 2.34 6.49
CA HIS A 54 9.42 3.37 7.20
C HIS A 54 8.45 4.08 6.27
N VAL A 55 7.25 4.34 6.78
CA VAL A 55 6.22 5.07 6.04
C VAL A 55 5.96 6.39 6.74
N MET A 56 6.14 7.46 5.98
CA MET A 56 5.81 8.83 6.38
C MET A 56 4.56 9.26 5.63
N MET A 57 3.46 9.44 6.37
CA MET A 57 2.21 9.91 5.80
C MET A 57 1.98 11.38 6.19
N LYS A 58 1.47 12.15 5.23
CA LYS A 58 0.91 13.48 5.51
C LYS A 58 -0.44 13.32 6.20
N ARG A 59 -0.86 14.35 6.95
CA ARG A 59 -2.23 14.41 7.45
C ARG A 59 -3.18 14.38 6.26
N LEU A 60 -4.03 13.36 6.22
CA LEU A 60 -4.96 13.11 5.14
C LEU A 60 -6.37 13.36 5.64
N ASP A 61 -7.11 14.22 4.96
CA ASP A 61 -8.56 14.26 5.14
C ASP A 61 -9.16 13.07 4.39
N ILE A 62 -9.67 12.10 5.15
CA ILE A 62 -10.31 10.89 4.62
C ILE A 62 -11.76 11.13 4.23
N SER A 63 -12.39 12.20 4.74
CA SER A 63 -13.81 12.48 4.54
C SER A 63 -14.14 12.70 3.07
N ARG A 64 -13.24 13.36 2.32
CA ARG A 64 -13.39 13.58 0.87
C ARG A 64 -13.47 12.29 0.05
N PHE A 65 -12.76 11.24 0.46
CA PHE A 65 -12.79 9.95 -0.24
C PHE A 65 -14.00 9.12 0.15
N VAL A 66 -14.45 9.25 1.39
CA VAL A 66 -15.68 8.62 1.88
C VAL A 66 -16.89 9.28 1.22
N LEU A 67 -17.02 10.60 1.33
CA LEU A 67 -18.19 11.37 0.89
C LEU A 67 -18.36 11.38 -0.64
N GLY A 68 -17.26 11.47 -1.39
CA GLY A 68 -17.27 11.45 -2.86
C GLY A 68 -17.68 10.11 -3.45
N LYS A 69 -17.64 9.02 -2.66
CA LYS A 69 -18.08 7.68 -3.06
C LYS A 69 -19.39 7.25 -2.41
N THR A 70 -19.88 8.00 -1.42
CA THR A 70 -21.19 7.82 -0.78
C THR A 70 -22.29 8.62 -1.45
N GLY A 71 -22.36 8.63 -2.78
CA GLY A 71 -23.62 8.98 -3.49
C GLY A 71 -24.79 8.04 -3.15
N CYS A 72 -24.74 7.32 -2.02
CA CYS A 72 -25.73 6.45 -1.45
C CYS A 72 -26.79 7.32 -0.75
N VAL A 73 -27.61 8.02 -1.53
CA VAL A 73 -28.88 8.59 -1.06
C VAL A 73 -29.98 7.60 -1.49
N GLY A 74 -30.55 6.87 -0.54
CA GLY A 74 -31.66 5.93 -0.78
C GLY A 74 -31.28 4.44 -0.75
N GLU A 75 -32.22 3.59 -1.15
CA GLU A 75 -32.18 2.12 -1.01
C GLU A 75 -31.33 1.39 -2.08
N HIS A 76 -30.56 2.11 -2.90
CA HIS A 76 -29.73 1.47 -3.91
C HIS A 76 -28.41 0.94 -3.34
N PRO A 77 -27.97 -0.27 -3.76
CA PRO A 77 -26.69 -0.83 -3.35
C PRO A 77 -25.57 0.13 -3.77
N CYS A 78 -24.71 0.49 -2.82
CA CYS A 78 -23.56 1.33 -3.09
C CYS A 78 -22.66 0.60 -4.11
N ASP A 79 -22.65 1.07 -5.35
CA ASP A 79 -21.73 0.60 -6.39
C ASP A 79 -20.35 1.25 -6.14
N GLY A 80 -19.78 0.91 -4.99
CA GLY A 80 -18.62 1.57 -4.42
C GLY A 80 -17.38 1.21 -5.21
N LYS A 81 -16.91 2.12 -6.07
CA LYS A 81 -15.62 1.92 -6.77
C LYS A 81 -14.51 1.70 -5.74
N PRO A 82 -13.68 0.66 -5.87
CA PRO A 82 -12.59 0.41 -4.96
C PRO A 82 -11.67 1.62 -4.90
N LEU A 83 -11.10 1.87 -3.72
CA LEU A 83 -10.17 2.97 -3.51
C LEU A 83 -8.80 2.57 -4.04
N GLU A 84 -8.21 3.36 -4.95
CA GLU A 84 -6.89 3.07 -5.51
C GLU A 84 -5.79 3.73 -4.66
N VAL A 85 -4.91 2.91 -4.10
CA VAL A 85 -3.61 3.32 -3.56
C VAL A 85 -2.54 2.95 -4.56
N ARG A 86 -1.58 3.84 -4.82
CA ARG A 86 -0.50 3.57 -5.75
C ARG A 86 0.85 3.93 -5.15
N ILE A 87 1.80 3.00 -5.27
CA ILE A 87 3.20 3.13 -4.84
C ILE A 87 4.05 3.26 -6.08
N VAL A 88 4.74 4.40 -6.22
CA VAL A 88 5.58 4.71 -7.39
C VAL A 88 6.97 5.11 -6.98
N GLY A 89 7.99 4.72 -7.75
CA GLY A 89 9.35 5.19 -7.49
C GLY A 89 10.39 4.49 -8.32
N MET A 90 11.65 4.79 -8.04
CA MET A 90 12.78 4.15 -8.70
C MET A 90 13.70 3.50 -7.68
N VAL A 91 14.10 2.26 -7.96
CA VAL A 91 15.07 1.52 -7.15
C VAL A 91 16.28 1.21 -8.01
N ARG A 92 17.47 1.46 -7.46
CA ARG A 92 18.71 1.03 -8.10
C ARG A 92 18.99 -0.40 -7.71
N ALA A 93 19.23 -1.28 -8.67
CA ALA A 93 19.60 -2.66 -8.44
C ALA A 93 20.88 -3.00 -9.20
N GLY A 94 21.76 -3.76 -8.58
CA GLY A 94 22.98 -4.26 -9.22
C GLY A 94 23.11 -5.76 -8.98
N ILE A 95 23.39 -6.49 -10.06
CA ILE A 95 23.79 -7.89 -9.93
C ILE A 95 25.16 -7.90 -9.23
N HIS A 96 25.27 -8.68 -8.17
CA HIS A 96 26.48 -8.86 -7.41
C HIS A 96 27.05 -10.25 -7.71
N VAL A 97 28.16 -10.26 -8.45
CA VAL A 97 28.92 -11.46 -8.80
C VAL A 97 30.39 -11.14 -8.61
N ASN A 98 31.02 -11.65 -7.55
CA ASN A 98 32.43 -11.44 -7.16
C ASN A 98 33.24 -10.40 -7.99
N ASN A 99 34.22 -10.85 -8.77
CA ASN A 99 35.17 -10.00 -9.50
C ASN A 99 34.60 -9.42 -10.82
N PHE A 100 33.29 -9.45 -11.01
CA PHE A 100 32.65 -8.95 -12.23
C PHE A 100 31.79 -7.72 -11.95
N SER A 101 32.06 -6.65 -12.68
CA SER A 101 31.23 -5.46 -12.66
C SER A 101 30.08 -5.64 -13.64
N PHE A 102 28.85 -5.63 -13.11
CA PHE A 102 27.63 -5.60 -13.92
C PHE A 102 27.08 -4.17 -14.00
N PRO A 103 26.42 -3.81 -15.12
CA PRO A 103 25.69 -2.55 -15.20
C PRO A 103 24.68 -2.43 -14.05
N ARG A 104 24.62 -1.24 -13.43
CA ARG A 104 23.59 -0.94 -12.44
C ARG A 104 22.29 -0.61 -13.17
N LEU A 105 21.22 -1.30 -12.81
CA LEU A 105 19.89 -1.10 -13.35
C LEU A 105 19.13 -0.08 -12.50
N LYS A 106 18.27 0.71 -13.14
CA LYS A 106 17.24 1.51 -12.48
C LYS A 106 15.90 0.88 -12.81
N ILE A 107 15.20 0.39 -11.80
CA ILE A 107 13.92 -0.27 -11.92
C ILE A 107 12.84 0.74 -11.50
N CYS A 108 11.86 0.95 -12.36
CA CYS A 108 10.69 1.74 -12.02
C CYS A 108 9.67 0.83 -11.34
N ILE A 109 9.19 1.24 -10.18
CA ILE A 109 8.10 0.60 -9.45
C ILE A 109 6.84 1.40 -9.72
N ASP A 110 5.79 0.69 -10.13
CA ASP A 110 4.45 1.20 -10.26
C ASP A 110 3.46 0.13 -9.80
N CYS A 111 3.14 0.14 -8.51
CA CYS A 111 2.26 -0.82 -7.89
C CYS A 111 0.92 -0.17 -7.57
N LYS A 112 -0.17 -0.79 -8.03
CA LYS A 112 -1.55 -0.37 -7.75
C LYS A 112 -2.22 -1.36 -6.81
N ILE A 113 -2.74 -0.85 -5.71
CA ILE A 113 -3.47 -1.60 -4.69
C ILE A 113 -4.90 -1.07 -4.69
N LYS A 114 -5.86 -1.96 -4.95
CA LYS A 114 -7.28 -1.64 -4.88
C LYS A 114 -7.82 -2.07 -3.54
N LEU A 115 -8.37 -1.14 -2.78
CA LEU A 115 -8.98 -1.37 -1.48
C LEU A 115 -10.50 -1.40 -1.64
N ASP A 116 -11.11 -2.56 -1.39
CA ASP A 116 -12.56 -2.71 -1.28
C ASP A 116 -13.02 -2.34 0.14
N TYR A 117 -12.93 -1.05 0.44
CA TYR A 117 -13.18 -0.53 1.80
C TYR A 117 -14.67 -0.29 2.06
N PHE A 118 -15.46 -0.06 1.01
CA PHE A 118 -16.85 0.39 1.12
C PHE A 118 -17.81 -0.74 1.46
N THR A 119 -17.62 -1.93 0.90
CA THR A 119 -18.58 -3.03 1.05
C THR A 119 -18.67 -3.53 2.49
N GLU A 120 -17.54 -3.66 3.20
CA GLU A 120 -17.51 -4.24 4.55
C GLU A 120 -17.84 -3.26 5.68
N ILE A 121 -17.38 -2.00 5.59
CA ILE A 121 -17.58 -1.02 6.67
C ILE A 121 -18.98 -0.39 6.60
N PHE A 122 -19.51 -0.08 5.42
CA PHE A 122 -20.90 0.40 5.32
C PHE A 122 -21.89 -0.69 5.70
N ARG A 123 -21.70 -1.93 5.26
CA ARG A 123 -22.58 -3.04 5.67
C ARG A 123 -22.60 -3.21 7.18
N LYS A 124 -21.42 -3.22 7.84
CA LYS A 124 -21.35 -3.35 9.31
C LYS A 124 -21.85 -2.11 10.05
N GLY A 125 -21.56 -0.90 9.56
CA GLY A 125 -22.03 0.36 10.15
C GLY A 125 -23.54 0.56 10.03
N MET A 126 -24.13 0.19 8.89
CA MET A 126 -25.58 0.27 8.64
C MET A 126 -26.35 -0.82 9.41
N LEU A 127 -25.76 -1.99 9.63
CA LEU A 127 -26.32 -3.02 10.52
C LEU A 127 -26.25 -2.61 12.00
N SER A 128 -25.15 -1.97 12.42
CA SER A 128 -24.98 -1.48 13.80
C SER A 128 -25.98 -0.36 14.16
N THR A 129 -26.30 0.52 13.21
CA THR A 129 -27.31 1.58 13.42
C THR A 129 -28.76 1.08 13.39
N LYS A 130 -29.06 0.00 12.66
CA LYS A 130 -30.39 -0.66 12.71
C LYS A 130 -30.68 -1.31 14.06
N GLY A 131 -29.66 -1.81 14.78
CA GLY A 131 -29.83 -2.35 16.13
C GLY A 131 -30.19 -1.30 17.19
N TYR A 132 -29.82 -0.04 16.98
CA TYR A 132 -30.08 1.04 17.93
C TYR A 132 -31.50 1.62 17.81
N LYS A 133 -32.10 1.59 16.62
CA LYS A 133 -33.48 2.09 16.42
C LYS A 133 -34.57 1.16 16.97
N VAL A 134 -34.27 -0.11 17.23
CA VAL A 134 -35.26 -1.07 17.75
C VAL A 134 -35.46 -0.95 19.27
N ASN A 135 -34.57 -0.26 19.99
CA ASN A 135 -34.63 -0.12 21.45
C ASN A 135 -35.10 1.25 21.96
N ILE A 136 -35.58 2.16 21.09
CA ILE A 136 -36.03 3.52 21.50
C ILE A 136 -37.56 3.69 21.36
N LEU A 137 -38.31 2.62 21.06
CA LEU A 137 -39.78 2.62 21.02
C LEU A 137 -40.33 1.47 21.88
N LYS A 138 -39.96 1.47 23.16
CA LYS A 138 -40.69 0.77 24.23
C LYS A 138 -40.49 1.60 25.49
N ASP A 139 -41.31 2.62 25.64
CA ASP A 139 -41.77 3.18 26.91
C ASP A 139 -43.12 3.85 26.64
#